data_AF-A0A1U9K8K2-F1
#
_entry.id   AF-A0A1U9K8K2-F1
#
_cell.length_a   1.000
_cell.length_b   1.000
_cell.length_c   1.000
_cell.angle_alpha   90.00
_cell.angle_beta   90.00
_cell.angle_gamma   90.00
#
_symmetry.space_group_name_H-M   'P 1'
#
loop_
_entity.id
_entity.type
_entity.pdbx_description
1 polymer ?
#
loop_
_entity_poly.entity_id
_entity_poly.type
_entity_poly.pdbx_seq_one_letter_code
_entity_poly.pdbx_strand_id
1 'polypeptide(L)'
;MAEKIRNSGFVVSRVVYSEYDGTRKSTGPWRVHVLEIDPDQFSGRLQLGIARDQIEGNEPLSTMAVRHRALAAVNGGYFVMSSRDGTPGDLAGISVLDGKLISESVGERTSLILEGNRASIAEVGTMLTLEGENGNSRVVDGINRSPGLIRSCGGVDDVPSELPMHDMTCTDDDEIIQFNAAYGDKTPPGDGYEIVLDGEGVVTRTNEGRGSDIPEFGTVLSATGDAADWLRQNTAVGERVILTHDLYVDGELTPISPGLNIVNGGPRLLENGQKTILAETEGFSWSPEFYYNFGLYRHPRTLAGIKENGNILFVTVDGRNPGSSIGVSFHESAALLQDLGAVEAMNLDGGGSTTMVVGDEVVNTPSGSTERAIADGIFILDR
;
A
#
# COMPACT_ATOMS: atom_id res chain seq x y z
N MET A 1 -15.82 29.16 19.35
CA MET A 1 -16.17 28.41 20.59
C MET A 1 -15.04 27.49 21.02
N ALA A 2 -14.55 26.60 20.15
CA ALA A 2 -13.41 25.70 20.45
C ALA A 2 -12.18 26.43 21.03
N GLU A 3 -11.78 27.57 20.46
CA GLU A 3 -10.68 28.40 20.99
C GLU A 3 -10.95 28.93 22.40
N LYS A 4 -12.18 29.39 22.67
CA LYS A 4 -12.58 29.85 24.02
C LYS A 4 -12.45 28.71 25.04
N ILE A 5 -12.82 27.49 24.66
CA ILE A 5 -12.70 26.28 25.51
C ILE A 5 -11.24 25.96 25.80
N ARG A 6 -10.34 26.03 24.81
CA ARG A 6 -8.89 25.85 25.02
C ARG A 6 -8.32 26.88 25.99
N ASN A 7 -8.70 28.15 25.82
CA ASN A 7 -8.26 29.23 26.69
C ASN A 7 -8.80 29.10 28.13
N SER A 8 -9.79 28.24 28.38
CA SER A 8 -10.31 27.91 29.72
C SER A 8 -9.63 26.68 30.35
N GLY A 9 -8.54 26.16 29.76
CA GLY A 9 -7.71 25.09 30.35
C GLY A 9 -8.01 23.68 29.84
N PHE A 10 -8.90 23.52 28.85
CA PHE A 10 -9.11 22.22 28.20
C PHE A 10 -8.05 21.97 27.13
N VAL A 11 -7.39 20.82 27.21
CA VAL A 11 -6.23 20.47 26.35
C VAL A 11 -6.63 20.20 24.90
N VAL A 12 -7.84 19.67 24.66
CA VAL A 12 -8.34 19.34 23.32
C VAL A 12 -9.73 19.94 23.12
N SER A 13 -9.91 20.69 22.04
CA SER A 13 -11.23 21.11 21.57
C SER A 13 -11.26 21.09 20.04
N ARG A 14 -12.31 20.49 19.48
CA ARG A 14 -12.50 20.35 18.02
C ARG A 14 -13.94 20.66 17.63
N VAL A 15 -14.12 21.11 16.40
CA VAL A 15 -15.43 21.21 15.75
C VAL A 15 -15.63 19.93 14.94
N VAL A 16 -16.77 19.28 15.11
CA VAL A 16 -17.14 18.07 14.38
C VAL A 16 -18.50 18.31 13.74
N TYR A 17 -18.65 17.93 12.48
CA TYR A 17 -19.94 17.93 11.79
C TYR A 17 -20.58 16.56 11.99
N SER A 18 -21.82 16.53 12.48
CA SER A 18 -22.54 15.28 12.76
C SER A 18 -22.77 14.42 11.51
N GLU A 19 -22.82 15.04 10.33
CA GLU A 19 -22.97 14.34 9.06
C GLU A 19 -21.78 13.44 8.72
N TYR A 20 -20.66 13.56 9.41
CA TYR A 20 -19.55 12.63 9.22
C TYR A 20 -19.68 11.34 10.03
N ASP A 21 -20.60 11.26 10.99
CA ASP A 21 -20.91 10.02 11.70
C ASP A 21 -21.70 9.09 10.76
N GLY A 22 -21.00 8.10 10.18
CA GLY A 22 -21.59 7.14 9.25
C GLY A 22 -22.54 6.13 9.90
N THR A 23 -22.64 6.11 11.24
CA THR A 23 -23.67 5.31 11.93
C THR A 23 -25.06 5.97 11.88
N ARG A 24 -25.12 7.23 11.42
CA ARG A 24 -26.37 7.99 11.26
C ARG A 24 -26.78 8.04 9.81
N LYS A 25 -28.09 7.99 9.56
CA LYS A 25 -28.62 8.33 8.24
C LYS A 25 -28.32 9.79 7.93
N SER A 26 -27.84 10.02 6.72
CA SER A 26 -27.60 11.35 6.17
C SER A 26 -28.39 11.51 4.87
N THR A 27 -28.66 12.75 4.49
CA THR A 27 -29.14 13.09 3.14
C THR A 27 -28.03 13.66 2.25
N GLY A 28 -26.77 13.59 2.69
CA GLY A 28 -25.60 14.05 1.95
C GLY A 28 -25.25 15.53 2.27
N PRO A 29 -24.63 16.24 1.30
CA PRO A 29 -24.41 15.86 -0.09
C PRO A 29 -23.27 14.84 -0.27
N TRP A 30 -23.26 14.14 -1.42
CA TRP A 30 -22.16 13.31 -1.89
C TRP A 30 -21.76 13.72 -3.31
N ARG A 31 -20.46 13.69 -3.60
CA ARG A 31 -19.92 13.80 -4.95
C ARG A 31 -19.10 12.57 -5.25
N VAL A 32 -19.54 11.81 -6.26
CA VAL A 32 -18.99 10.50 -6.64
C VAL A 32 -18.54 10.60 -8.08
N HIS A 33 -17.32 10.14 -8.34
CA HIS A 33 -16.73 10.04 -9.67
C HIS A 33 -16.45 8.58 -9.96
N VAL A 34 -16.88 8.12 -11.14
CA VAL A 34 -16.78 6.71 -11.55
C VAL A 34 -16.06 6.65 -12.87
N LEU A 35 -14.99 5.85 -12.90
CA LEU A 35 -14.32 5.40 -14.10
C LEU A 35 -14.65 3.92 -14.28
N GLU A 36 -15.29 3.58 -15.40
CA GLU A 36 -15.62 2.21 -15.76
C GLU A 36 -14.84 1.80 -17.01
N ILE A 37 -14.22 0.62 -16.96
CA ILE A 37 -13.37 0.08 -18.02
C ILE A 37 -13.96 -1.28 -18.42
N ASP A 38 -14.39 -1.38 -19.67
CA ASP A 38 -14.78 -2.65 -20.29
C ASP A 38 -13.52 -3.29 -20.89
N PRO A 39 -13.01 -4.40 -20.32
CA PRO A 39 -11.77 -5.04 -20.80
C PRO A 39 -11.91 -5.70 -22.17
N ASP A 40 -13.13 -5.92 -22.67
CA ASP A 40 -13.34 -6.49 -24.00
C ASP A 40 -13.41 -5.40 -25.09
N GLN A 41 -13.60 -4.13 -24.70
CA GLN A 41 -13.56 -2.97 -25.60
C GLN A 41 -12.28 -2.14 -25.46
N PHE A 42 -11.77 -1.98 -24.24
CA PHE A 42 -10.59 -1.18 -23.96
C PHE A 42 -9.33 -1.95 -24.33
N SER A 43 -8.58 -1.41 -25.28
CA SER A 43 -7.42 -2.10 -25.83
C SER A 43 -6.07 -1.70 -25.25
N GLY A 44 -6.07 -0.76 -24.30
CA GLY A 44 -4.89 -0.31 -23.58
C GLY A 44 -4.56 -1.24 -22.40
N ARG A 45 -3.91 -0.70 -21.38
CA ARG A 45 -3.51 -1.48 -20.19
C ARG A 45 -3.64 -0.68 -18.90
N LEU A 46 -3.75 -1.40 -17.81
CA LEU A 46 -3.68 -0.89 -16.45
C LEU A 46 -2.27 -1.10 -15.94
N GLN A 47 -1.70 -0.06 -15.34
CA GLN A 47 -0.34 -0.13 -14.82
C GLN A 47 -0.31 0.47 -13.42
N LEU A 48 0.40 -0.19 -12.50
CA LEU A 48 0.86 0.46 -11.29
C LEU A 48 2.02 1.42 -11.64
N GLY A 49 2.13 2.51 -10.91
CA GLY A 49 3.32 3.36 -10.92
C GLY A 49 3.55 3.91 -9.53
N ILE A 50 4.82 4.04 -9.16
CA ILE A 50 5.24 4.62 -7.89
C ILE A 50 5.74 6.05 -8.09
N ALA A 51 5.64 6.85 -7.03
CA ALA A 51 6.05 8.24 -7.01
C ALA A 51 7.51 8.35 -7.43
N ARG A 52 7.84 9.28 -8.32
CA ARG A 52 9.23 9.55 -8.74
C ARG A 52 9.98 8.34 -9.33
N ASP A 53 9.29 7.24 -9.64
CA ASP A 53 9.87 5.96 -10.04
C ASP A 53 10.79 5.32 -8.97
N GLN A 54 10.60 5.66 -7.70
CA GLN A 54 11.31 5.10 -6.55
C GLN A 54 10.47 5.17 -5.26
N ILE A 55 10.83 4.42 -4.22
CA ILE A 55 10.14 4.44 -2.92
C ILE A 55 10.35 5.76 -2.19
N GLU A 56 11.55 6.34 -2.25
CA GLU A 56 11.82 7.58 -1.53
C GLU A 56 11.09 8.79 -2.13
N GLY A 57 10.08 9.23 -1.41
CA GLY A 57 9.36 10.47 -1.63
C GLY A 57 7.97 10.26 -2.24
N ASN A 58 7.19 11.34 -2.19
CA ASN A 58 5.81 11.34 -2.67
C ASN A 58 5.67 12.26 -3.90
N GLU A 59 4.65 12.00 -4.71
CA GLU A 59 4.31 12.74 -5.91
C GLU A 59 2.78 12.91 -6.02
N PRO A 60 2.25 14.09 -6.42
CA PRO A 60 0.82 14.22 -6.73
C PRO A 60 0.42 13.31 -7.89
N LEU A 61 -0.75 12.67 -7.80
CA LEU A 61 -1.27 11.79 -8.85
C LEU A 61 -1.35 12.50 -10.20
N SER A 62 -1.75 13.76 -10.22
CA SER A 62 -1.80 14.59 -11.43
C SER A 62 -0.44 14.69 -12.14
N THR A 63 0.65 14.77 -11.37
CA THR A 63 2.00 14.84 -11.93
C THR A 63 2.44 13.46 -12.45
N MET A 64 2.14 12.40 -11.70
CA MET A 64 2.39 11.02 -12.14
C MET A 64 1.61 10.70 -13.42
N ALA A 65 0.35 11.11 -13.53
CA ALA A 65 -0.50 10.87 -14.70
C ALA A 65 0.10 11.49 -15.97
N VAL A 66 0.67 12.70 -15.88
CA VAL A 66 1.41 13.34 -16.97
C VAL A 66 2.68 12.55 -17.31
N ARG A 67 3.46 12.15 -16.31
CA ARG A 67 4.70 11.36 -16.48
C ARG A 67 4.44 10.02 -17.19
N HIS A 68 3.36 9.33 -16.81
CA HIS A 68 2.92 8.07 -17.40
C HIS A 68 2.11 8.24 -18.70
N ARG A 69 1.77 9.47 -19.10
CA ARG A 69 0.88 9.77 -20.25
C ARG A 69 -0.46 9.02 -20.15
N ALA A 70 -1.05 9.03 -18.97
CA ALA A 70 -2.27 8.30 -18.70
C ALA A 70 -3.50 8.96 -19.33
N LEU A 71 -4.44 8.13 -19.79
CA LEU A 71 -5.78 8.57 -20.18
C LEU A 71 -6.60 8.98 -18.96
N ALA A 72 -6.42 8.22 -17.88
CA ALA A 72 -6.97 8.49 -16.56
C ALA A 72 -6.11 7.82 -15.49
N ALA A 73 -6.23 8.27 -14.25
CA ALA A 73 -5.55 7.66 -13.12
C ALA A 73 -6.35 7.79 -11.83
N VAL A 74 -6.13 6.88 -10.88
CA VAL A 74 -6.57 7.00 -9.48
C VAL A 74 -5.42 6.70 -8.54
N ASN A 75 -5.46 7.19 -7.31
CA ASN A 75 -4.45 6.84 -6.31
C ASN A 75 -4.47 5.34 -5.99
N GLY A 76 -3.32 4.81 -5.58
CA GLY A 76 -3.14 3.40 -5.26
C GLY A 76 -3.39 3.08 -3.78
N GLY A 77 -2.48 2.28 -3.24
CA GLY A 77 -2.55 1.69 -1.92
C GLY A 77 -2.10 2.61 -0.79
N TYR A 78 -2.00 2.01 0.39
CA TYR A 78 -1.53 2.65 1.60
C TYR A 78 -0.01 2.79 1.59
N PHE A 79 0.48 3.80 2.30
CA PHE A 79 1.90 4.12 2.33
C PHE A 79 2.30 4.87 3.62
N VAL A 80 3.60 4.88 3.89
CA VAL A 80 4.23 5.65 4.94
C VAL A 80 4.23 7.12 4.55
N MET A 81 3.48 7.93 5.29
CA MET A 81 3.36 9.36 5.02
C MET A 81 4.48 10.21 5.62
N SER A 82 5.12 9.74 6.69
CA SER A 82 6.03 10.55 7.50
C SER A 82 7.23 9.75 8.00
N SER A 83 8.36 10.43 8.19
CA SER A 83 9.60 9.80 8.63
C SER A 83 9.55 9.22 10.05
N ARG A 84 8.46 9.49 10.79
CA ARG A 84 8.21 8.88 12.10
C ARG A 84 7.90 7.39 11.97
N ASP A 85 7.28 6.99 10.86
CA ASP A 85 6.71 5.66 10.67
C ASP A 85 7.50 4.81 9.67
N GLY A 86 8.63 5.32 9.16
CA GLY A 86 9.45 4.66 8.15
C GLY A 86 9.93 5.65 7.08
N THR A 87 10.20 5.14 5.88
CA THR A 87 10.59 5.98 4.73
C THR A 87 9.36 6.58 4.07
N PRO A 88 9.20 7.92 3.96
CA PRO A 88 8.06 8.49 3.25
C PRO A 88 8.00 8.01 1.79
N GLY A 89 6.90 7.39 1.41
CA GLY A 89 6.70 6.77 0.08
C GLY A 89 6.79 5.24 0.08
N ASP A 90 7.27 4.64 1.17
CA ASP A 90 7.22 3.20 1.41
C ASP A 90 5.78 2.68 1.45
N LEU A 91 5.52 1.56 0.79
CA LEU A 91 4.17 1.04 0.61
C LEU A 91 3.80 0.15 1.80
N ALA A 92 2.64 0.40 2.39
CA ALA A 92 2.20 -0.30 3.60
C ALA A 92 1.37 -1.55 3.26
N GLY A 93 1.98 -2.45 2.49
CA GLY A 93 1.39 -3.69 1.97
C GLY A 93 1.88 -3.99 0.56
N ILE A 94 1.50 -5.18 0.06
CA ILE A 94 2.12 -5.73 -1.15
C ILE A 94 2.08 -4.79 -2.34
N SER A 95 3.21 -4.71 -3.03
CA SER A 95 3.30 -4.01 -4.30
C SER A 95 4.12 -4.84 -5.27
N VAL A 96 3.51 -5.17 -6.40
CA VAL A 96 4.21 -5.77 -7.54
C VAL A 96 4.09 -4.81 -8.71
N LEU A 97 5.22 -4.43 -9.29
CA LEU A 97 5.30 -3.51 -10.42
C LEU A 97 5.89 -4.24 -11.63
N ASP A 98 5.06 -4.55 -12.62
CA ASP A 98 5.45 -5.25 -13.85
C ASP A 98 6.30 -6.52 -13.60
N GLY A 99 5.83 -7.37 -12.69
CA GLY A 99 6.51 -8.61 -12.31
C GLY A 99 7.71 -8.44 -11.40
N LYS A 100 7.87 -7.29 -10.73
CA LYS A 100 8.89 -7.08 -9.69
C LYS A 100 8.22 -6.83 -8.35
N LEU A 101 8.57 -7.61 -7.33
CA LEU A 101 8.15 -7.33 -5.96
C LEU A 101 8.86 -6.06 -5.47
N ILE A 102 8.06 -5.07 -5.06
CA ILE A 102 8.51 -3.76 -4.60
C ILE A 102 8.34 -3.63 -3.08
N SER A 103 7.26 -4.19 -2.54
CA SER A 103 6.88 -4.20 -1.12
C SER A 103 6.25 -5.55 -0.77
N GLU A 104 6.55 -6.08 0.41
CA GLU A 104 5.94 -7.30 0.96
C GLU A 104 4.48 -7.09 1.38
N SER A 105 3.75 -8.18 1.58
CA SER A 105 2.37 -8.14 2.08
C SER A 105 2.30 -7.78 3.56
N VAL A 106 1.15 -7.22 3.97
CA VAL A 106 0.79 -7.06 5.38
C VAL A 106 -0.21 -8.17 5.71
N GLY A 107 0.27 -9.26 6.31
CA GLY A 107 -0.49 -10.51 6.43
C GLY A 107 -1.04 -10.96 5.07
N GLU A 108 -2.28 -11.45 5.06
CA GLU A 108 -3.04 -11.86 3.87
C GLU A 108 -4.10 -10.81 3.51
N ARG A 109 -3.71 -9.54 3.44
CA ARG A 109 -4.66 -8.44 3.17
C ARG A 109 -5.18 -8.49 1.73
N THR A 110 -6.45 -8.15 1.54
CA THR A 110 -7.06 -8.03 0.22
C THR A 110 -6.33 -7.00 -0.63
N SER A 111 -5.99 -7.39 -1.86
CA SER A 111 -5.23 -6.59 -2.81
C SER A 111 -5.88 -6.61 -4.20
N LEU A 112 -5.60 -5.57 -4.99
CA LEU A 112 -6.04 -5.47 -6.38
C LEU A 112 -4.94 -5.99 -7.29
N ILE A 113 -5.24 -7.03 -8.06
CA ILE A 113 -4.33 -7.62 -9.03
C ILE A 113 -4.71 -7.11 -10.42
N LEU A 114 -3.73 -6.62 -11.18
CA LEU A 114 -3.91 -6.08 -12.53
C LEU A 114 -2.97 -6.79 -13.50
N GLU A 115 -3.54 -7.33 -14.57
CA GLU A 115 -2.80 -7.99 -15.65
C GLU A 115 -3.34 -7.55 -17.01
N GLY A 116 -2.52 -6.82 -17.76
CA GLY A 116 -2.94 -6.21 -19.02
C GLY A 116 -4.07 -5.21 -18.80
N ASN A 117 -5.28 -5.54 -19.25
CA ASN A 117 -6.49 -4.73 -19.07
C ASN A 117 -7.53 -5.38 -18.15
N ARG A 118 -7.18 -6.49 -17.49
CA ARG A 118 -8.06 -7.22 -16.56
C ARG A 118 -7.64 -6.97 -15.12
N ALA A 119 -8.57 -7.20 -14.21
CA ALA A 119 -8.33 -7.10 -12.78
C ALA A 119 -9.01 -8.26 -12.02
N SER A 120 -8.46 -8.60 -10.87
CA SER A 120 -9.07 -9.44 -9.84
C SER A 120 -8.81 -8.87 -8.45
N ILE A 121 -9.62 -9.28 -7.47
CA ILE A 121 -9.49 -8.90 -6.06
C ILE A 121 -9.36 -10.20 -5.28
N ALA A 122 -8.29 -10.33 -4.51
CA ALA A 122 -7.94 -11.56 -3.81
C ALA A 122 -7.19 -11.26 -2.50
N GLU A 123 -7.14 -12.22 -1.60
CA GLU A 123 -6.24 -12.18 -0.44
C GLU A 123 -4.82 -12.47 -0.93
N VAL A 124 -3.85 -11.64 -0.55
CA VAL A 124 -2.49 -11.75 -1.05
C VAL A 124 -1.48 -11.75 0.09
N GLY A 125 -0.62 -12.78 0.10
CA GLY A 125 0.44 -12.99 1.08
C GLY A 125 1.81 -13.12 0.42
N THR A 126 2.88 -12.82 1.14
CA THR A 126 4.26 -13.06 0.70
C THR A 126 5.09 -13.74 1.77
N MET A 127 6.04 -14.56 1.34
CA MET A 127 7.10 -15.09 2.19
C MET A 127 8.44 -14.92 1.49
N LEU A 128 9.39 -14.27 2.16
CA LEU A 128 10.72 -14.02 1.62
C LEU A 128 11.73 -14.82 2.43
N THR A 129 12.64 -15.51 1.76
CA THR A 129 13.64 -16.36 2.41
C THR A 129 15.01 -16.15 1.78
N LEU A 130 16.02 -16.11 2.63
CA LEU A 130 17.43 -16.11 2.28
C LEU A 130 18.03 -17.47 2.62
N GLU A 131 18.76 -18.08 1.69
CA GLU A 131 19.55 -19.30 1.90
C GLU A 131 21.01 -19.07 1.51
N GLY A 132 21.94 -19.37 2.41
CA GLY A 132 23.39 -19.33 2.14
C GLY A 132 23.92 -20.63 1.54
N GLU A 133 25.15 -20.64 1.01
CA GLU A 133 25.77 -21.85 0.42
C GLU A 133 25.92 -23.02 1.42
N ASN A 134 25.94 -22.70 2.71
CA ASN A 134 25.98 -23.69 3.79
C ASN A 134 24.63 -24.41 4.02
N GLY A 135 23.57 -24.01 3.31
CA GLY A 135 22.21 -24.55 3.41
C GLY A 135 21.41 -24.01 4.60
N ASN A 136 21.96 -23.07 5.37
CA ASN A 136 21.21 -22.38 6.42
C ASN A 136 20.33 -21.31 5.78
N SER A 137 19.10 -21.21 6.28
CA SER A 137 18.12 -20.24 5.81
C SER A 137 17.58 -19.37 6.94
N ARG A 138 17.11 -18.18 6.57
CA ARG A 138 16.43 -17.24 7.45
C ARG A 138 15.37 -16.46 6.65
N VAL A 139 14.32 -16.02 7.34
CA VAL A 139 13.32 -15.11 6.78
C VAL A 139 13.99 -13.78 6.41
N VAL A 140 13.47 -13.17 5.34
CA VAL A 140 13.71 -11.77 5.00
C VAL A 140 12.42 -11.02 5.34
N ASP A 141 12.46 -10.15 6.33
CA ASP A 141 11.30 -9.57 6.98
C ASP A 141 10.57 -8.53 6.12
N GLY A 142 11.27 -7.97 5.13
CA GLY A 142 10.65 -7.03 4.20
C GLY A 142 11.57 -6.60 3.08
N ILE A 143 11.03 -5.75 2.22
CA ILE A 143 11.71 -5.23 1.04
C ILE A 143 11.49 -3.71 0.93
N ASN A 144 12.57 -2.98 0.68
CA ASN A 144 12.59 -1.54 0.42
C ASN A 144 11.93 -0.67 1.52
N ARG A 145 12.00 -1.09 2.78
CA ARG A 145 11.49 -0.34 3.94
C ARG A 145 12.56 -0.08 4.98
N SER A 146 12.32 0.87 5.89
CA SER A 146 13.28 1.13 6.97
C SER A 146 13.31 -0.03 7.98
N PRO A 147 14.50 -0.57 8.33
CA PRO A 147 14.60 -1.57 9.40
C PRO A 147 14.10 -1.01 10.73
N GLY A 148 13.33 -1.83 11.44
CA GLY A 148 12.72 -1.59 12.74
C GLY A 148 11.37 -0.90 12.73
N LEU A 149 10.82 -0.56 11.56
CA LEU A 149 9.54 0.14 11.44
C LEU A 149 8.64 -0.59 10.44
N ILE A 150 7.54 -1.15 10.94
CA ILE A 150 6.61 -1.97 10.17
C ILE A 150 5.25 -1.27 10.15
N ARG A 151 5.02 -0.48 9.09
CA ARG A 151 3.77 0.26 8.95
C ARG A 151 2.62 -0.69 8.65
N SER A 152 1.57 -0.58 9.45
CA SER A 152 0.40 -1.46 9.50
C SER A 152 0.65 -2.84 10.14
N CYS A 153 1.82 -3.10 10.74
CA CYS A 153 2.19 -4.39 11.34
C CYS A 153 2.01 -5.55 10.35
N GLY A 154 1.87 -6.78 10.84
CA GLY A 154 1.57 -7.94 10.00
C GLY A 154 2.80 -8.66 9.45
N GLY A 155 3.99 -8.32 9.96
CA GLY A 155 5.25 -9.00 9.72
C GLY A 155 5.53 -10.10 10.76
N VAL A 156 6.77 -10.60 10.74
CA VAL A 156 7.26 -11.69 11.60
C VAL A 156 7.88 -11.09 12.86
N ASP A 157 7.63 -11.67 14.03
CA ASP A 157 8.20 -11.24 15.32
C ASP A 157 7.91 -9.76 15.72
N ASP A 158 6.96 -9.13 15.02
CA ASP A 158 6.51 -7.74 15.23
C ASP A 158 5.94 -7.49 16.63
N VAL A 159 6.34 -6.37 17.23
CA VAL A 159 5.77 -5.86 18.49
C VAL A 159 4.98 -4.57 18.23
N PRO A 160 3.75 -4.40 18.76
CA PRO A 160 3.07 -5.29 19.70
C PRO A 160 2.27 -6.45 19.08
N SER A 161 2.26 -6.60 17.75
CA SER A 161 1.47 -7.64 17.10
C SER A 161 2.01 -8.03 15.73
N GLU A 162 2.06 -9.33 15.47
CA GLU A 162 2.26 -9.94 14.15
C GLU A 162 0.98 -9.96 13.30
N LEU A 163 -0.16 -9.52 13.86
CA LEU A 163 -1.40 -9.38 13.10
C LEU A 163 -1.46 -8.00 12.45
N PRO A 164 -2.09 -7.87 11.28
CA PRO A 164 -2.25 -6.58 10.64
C PRO A 164 -3.02 -5.61 11.55
N MET A 165 -2.47 -4.41 11.71
CA MET A 165 -3.07 -3.30 12.45
C MET A 165 -2.90 -2.02 11.64
N HIS A 166 -3.83 -1.76 10.72
CA HIS A 166 -3.76 -0.61 9.83
C HIS A 166 -3.56 0.70 10.61
N ASP A 167 -2.68 1.54 10.09
CA ASP A 167 -2.25 2.80 10.70
C ASP A 167 -1.51 2.72 12.06
N MET A 168 -1.21 1.52 12.55
CA MET A 168 -0.19 1.28 13.60
C MET A 168 1.19 1.18 12.96
N THR A 169 2.24 1.51 13.71
CA THR A 169 3.62 1.19 13.30
C THR A 169 4.17 0.24 14.36
N CYS A 170 4.33 -1.02 13.99
CA CYS A 170 5.01 -2.02 14.81
C CYS A 170 6.53 -1.85 14.69
N THR A 171 7.25 -2.50 15.59
CA THR A 171 8.70 -2.48 15.64
C THR A 171 9.24 -3.88 15.79
N ASP A 172 10.37 -4.14 15.14
CA ASP A 172 11.20 -5.33 15.33
C ASP A 172 12.68 -4.92 15.27
N ASP A 173 13.44 -5.24 16.31
CA ASP A 173 14.87 -4.91 16.35
C ASP A 173 15.73 -5.97 15.61
N ASP A 174 15.16 -7.09 15.17
CA ASP A 174 15.82 -8.29 14.63
C ASP A 174 15.45 -8.67 13.18
N GLU A 175 15.62 -7.74 12.24
CA GLU A 175 15.18 -7.95 10.85
C GLU A 175 16.32 -8.17 9.85
N ILE A 176 16.01 -8.83 8.72
CA ILE A 176 16.71 -8.71 7.44
C ILE A 176 15.81 -8.01 6.43
N ILE A 177 16.21 -6.82 5.97
CA ILE A 177 15.49 -6.10 4.92
C ILE A 177 16.26 -6.16 3.60
N GLN A 178 15.55 -6.54 2.54
CA GLN A 178 16.07 -6.48 1.18
C GLN A 178 15.93 -5.08 0.58
N PHE A 179 16.99 -4.54 -0.01
CA PHE A 179 16.95 -3.29 -0.76
C PHE A 179 17.39 -3.49 -2.19
N ASN A 180 16.65 -2.92 -3.13
CA ASN A 180 17.02 -2.86 -4.55
C ASN A 180 16.90 -1.42 -5.06
N ALA A 181 17.23 -1.20 -6.34
CA ALA A 181 17.23 0.12 -6.95
C ALA A 181 15.87 0.84 -6.94
N ALA A 182 14.76 0.14 -6.65
CA ALA A 182 13.47 0.80 -6.46
C ALA A 182 13.42 1.60 -5.16
N TYR A 183 14.23 1.29 -4.15
CA TYR A 183 14.27 2.08 -2.91
C TYR A 183 14.82 3.48 -3.13
N GLY A 184 16.03 3.54 -3.71
CA GLY A 184 16.85 4.71 -3.90
C GLY A 184 18.32 4.31 -4.08
N ASP A 185 19.24 5.25 -3.89
CA ASP A 185 20.68 5.02 -4.13
C ASP A 185 21.41 4.35 -2.96
N LYS A 186 20.86 4.44 -1.74
CA LYS A 186 21.51 3.96 -0.51
C LYS A 186 20.49 3.36 0.45
N THR A 187 20.92 2.39 1.25
CA THR A 187 20.12 1.90 2.38
C THR A 187 20.12 2.92 3.54
N PRO A 188 19.15 2.85 4.47
CA PRO A 188 19.16 3.68 5.66
C PRO A 188 20.40 3.40 6.55
N PRO A 189 21.14 4.43 6.98
CA PRO A 189 22.30 4.23 7.83
C PRO A 189 21.89 3.82 9.26
N GLY A 190 22.74 3.07 9.94
CA GLY A 190 22.51 2.65 11.32
C GLY A 190 23.43 1.53 11.76
N ASP A 191 23.22 1.04 12.98
CA ASP A 191 23.88 -0.18 13.45
C ASP A 191 23.29 -1.40 12.73
N GLY A 192 24.11 -2.43 12.53
CA GLY A 192 23.71 -3.66 11.83
C GLY A 192 24.86 -4.30 11.04
N TYR A 193 24.50 -5.14 10.08
CA TYR A 193 25.42 -5.77 9.13
C TYR A 193 24.77 -5.80 7.75
N GLU A 194 25.54 -5.50 6.72
CA GLU A 194 25.06 -5.49 5.34
C GLU A 194 25.91 -6.37 4.43
N ILE A 195 25.25 -7.08 3.52
CA ILE A 195 25.89 -7.70 2.37
C ILE A 195 25.34 -7.10 1.08
N VAL A 196 26.23 -6.90 0.10
CA VAL A 196 25.90 -6.36 -1.21
C VAL A 196 26.04 -7.46 -2.24
N LEU A 197 24.94 -7.75 -2.93
CA LEU A 197 24.81 -8.79 -3.93
C LEU A 197 24.87 -8.18 -5.33
N ASP A 198 25.52 -8.88 -6.26
CA ASP A 198 25.35 -8.59 -7.69
C ASP A 198 24.04 -9.20 -8.23
N GLY A 199 23.78 -8.99 -9.53
CA GLY A 199 22.56 -9.48 -10.19
C GLY A 199 22.46 -11.00 -10.31
N GLU A 200 23.51 -11.74 -9.92
CA GLU A 200 23.49 -13.19 -9.84
C GLU A 200 23.32 -13.70 -8.40
N GLY A 201 23.22 -12.82 -7.41
CA GLY A 201 23.12 -13.18 -6.00
C GLY A 201 24.47 -13.53 -5.36
N VAL A 202 25.59 -13.12 -5.96
CA VAL A 202 26.93 -13.33 -5.38
C VAL A 202 27.25 -12.16 -4.45
N VAL A 203 27.73 -12.46 -3.24
CA VAL A 203 28.18 -11.46 -2.27
C VAL A 203 29.45 -10.79 -2.78
N THR A 204 29.35 -9.51 -3.15
CA THR A 204 30.47 -8.72 -3.66
C THR A 204 31.18 -7.92 -2.57
N ARG A 205 30.45 -7.57 -1.50
CA ARG A 205 30.94 -6.77 -0.39
C ARG A 205 30.14 -7.06 0.86
N THR A 206 30.79 -6.93 2.02
CA THR A 206 30.13 -6.88 3.32
C THR A 206 30.53 -5.60 4.05
N ASN A 207 29.67 -5.10 4.93
CA ASN A 207 29.90 -3.91 5.72
C ASN A 207 29.45 -4.11 7.17
N GLU A 208 30.26 -3.63 8.11
CA GLU A 208 29.82 -3.44 9.48
C GLU A 208 29.02 -2.13 9.55
N GLY A 209 27.81 -2.19 10.10
CA GLY A 209 26.83 -1.12 10.02
C GLY A 209 26.04 -1.11 8.70
N ARG A 210 24.98 -0.29 8.69
CA ARG A 210 24.09 -0.07 7.55
C ARG A 210 24.39 1.25 6.84
N GLY A 211 23.93 1.38 5.61
CA GLY A 211 24.06 2.60 4.79
C GLY A 211 24.84 2.43 3.49
N SER A 212 24.88 1.22 2.94
CA SER A 212 25.57 0.91 1.67
C SER A 212 24.92 1.56 0.46
N ASP A 213 25.74 1.80 -0.56
CA ASP A 213 25.25 2.08 -1.92
C ASP A 213 24.52 0.85 -2.47
N ILE A 214 23.33 1.07 -3.02
CA ILE A 214 22.51 0.04 -3.68
C ILE A 214 22.95 -0.06 -5.14
N PRO A 215 23.42 -1.22 -5.63
CA PRO A 215 23.81 -1.37 -7.02
C PRO A 215 22.59 -1.34 -7.97
N GLU A 216 22.74 -0.72 -9.15
CA GLU A 216 21.67 -0.61 -10.16
C GLU A 216 21.03 -1.96 -10.55
N PHE A 217 21.85 -3.00 -10.66
CA PHE A 217 21.44 -4.37 -11.00
C PHE A 217 21.68 -5.37 -9.87
N GLY A 218 21.75 -4.89 -8.63
CA GLY A 218 22.04 -5.71 -7.47
C GLY A 218 21.07 -5.48 -6.32
N THR A 219 21.42 -6.05 -5.19
CA THR A 219 20.60 -6.04 -3.97
C THR A 219 21.50 -5.79 -2.76
N VAL A 220 21.00 -5.10 -1.75
CA VAL A 220 21.63 -5.06 -0.43
C VAL A 220 20.71 -5.80 0.54
N LEU A 221 21.25 -6.75 1.32
CA LEU A 221 20.54 -7.29 2.47
C LEU A 221 21.09 -6.59 3.71
N SER A 222 20.21 -5.89 4.41
CA SER A 222 20.52 -5.05 5.54
C SER A 222 19.88 -5.63 6.79
N ALA A 223 20.70 -6.08 7.73
CA ALA A 223 20.25 -6.79 8.91
C ALA A 223 20.52 -6.02 10.21
N THR A 224 19.62 -6.15 11.18
CA THR A 224 19.76 -5.64 12.56
C THR A 224 19.75 -6.80 13.56
N GLY A 225 19.91 -6.52 14.86
CA GLY A 225 19.77 -7.54 15.91
C GLY A 225 20.59 -8.83 15.72
N ASP A 226 19.97 -9.97 16.02
CA ASP A 226 20.55 -11.31 15.89
C ASP A 226 20.63 -11.74 14.41
N ALA A 227 19.84 -11.15 13.53
CA ALA A 227 19.86 -11.31 12.08
C ALA A 227 21.16 -10.76 11.48
N ALA A 228 21.70 -9.68 12.03
CA ALA A 228 23.02 -9.17 11.66
C ALA A 228 24.12 -10.18 11.99
N ASP A 229 24.06 -10.79 13.17
CA ASP A 229 24.99 -11.84 13.59
C ASP A 229 24.83 -13.11 12.74
N TRP A 230 23.59 -13.47 12.42
CA TRP A 230 23.29 -14.59 11.52
C TRP A 230 23.88 -14.35 10.13
N LEU A 231 23.66 -13.17 9.54
CA LEU A 231 24.13 -12.83 8.19
C LEU A 231 25.66 -12.86 8.14
N ARG A 232 26.33 -12.34 9.17
CA ARG A 232 27.80 -12.38 9.31
C ARG A 232 28.37 -13.81 9.40
N GLN A 233 27.63 -14.73 10.00
CA GLN A 233 28.07 -16.12 10.21
C GLN A 233 27.77 -17.04 9.01
N ASN A 234 26.78 -16.67 8.19
CA ASN A 234 26.25 -17.54 7.13
C ASN A 234 26.54 -17.06 5.70
N THR A 235 27.25 -15.93 5.55
CA THR A 235 27.61 -15.39 4.24
C THR A 235 29.03 -14.82 4.23
N ALA A 236 29.73 -14.97 3.11
CA ALA A 236 31.03 -14.37 2.87
C ALA A 236 31.19 -13.86 1.43
N VAL A 237 32.11 -12.92 1.21
CA VAL A 237 32.40 -12.39 -0.13
C VAL A 237 32.81 -13.52 -1.07
N GLY A 238 32.15 -13.59 -2.24
CA GLY A 238 32.34 -14.61 -3.26
C GLY A 238 31.35 -15.77 -3.18
N GLU A 239 30.61 -15.92 -2.09
CA GLU A 239 29.54 -16.92 -1.96
C GLU A 239 28.28 -16.45 -2.67
N ARG A 240 27.50 -17.41 -3.20
CA ARG A 240 26.18 -17.16 -3.75
C ARG A 240 25.10 -17.41 -2.70
N VAL A 241 24.19 -16.47 -2.54
CA VAL A 241 22.98 -16.65 -1.75
C VAL A 241 21.77 -16.80 -2.66
N ILE A 242 20.74 -17.50 -2.18
CA ILE A 242 19.46 -17.66 -2.87
C ILE A 242 18.43 -16.83 -2.12
N LEU A 243 17.83 -15.87 -2.84
CA LEU A 243 16.67 -15.12 -2.38
C LEU A 243 15.43 -15.67 -3.06
N THR A 244 14.48 -16.14 -2.27
CA THR A 244 13.18 -16.65 -2.75
C THR A 244 12.09 -15.67 -2.35
N HIS A 245 11.23 -15.31 -3.31
CA HIS A 245 10.05 -14.47 -3.12
C HIS A 245 8.81 -15.28 -3.46
N ASP A 246 8.22 -15.92 -2.47
CA ASP A 246 6.97 -16.65 -2.65
C ASP A 246 5.78 -15.69 -2.52
N LEU A 247 4.92 -15.68 -3.54
CA LEU A 247 3.68 -14.94 -3.59
C LEU A 247 2.51 -15.92 -3.49
N TYR A 248 1.56 -15.63 -2.62
CA TYR A 248 0.33 -16.41 -2.44
C TYR A 248 -0.87 -15.56 -2.81
N VAL A 249 -1.75 -16.10 -3.64
CA VAL A 249 -3.04 -15.48 -4.01
C VAL A 249 -4.14 -16.46 -3.63
N ASP A 250 -5.03 -16.04 -2.72
CA ASP A 250 -6.05 -16.90 -2.10
C ASP A 250 -5.46 -18.21 -1.55
N GLY A 251 -4.27 -18.13 -0.95
CA GLY A 251 -3.52 -19.26 -0.37
C GLY A 251 -2.73 -20.12 -1.36
N GLU A 252 -2.81 -19.85 -2.66
CA GLU A 252 -2.13 -20.62 -3.71
C GLU A 252 -0.84 -19.94 -4.16
N LEU A 253 0.25 -20.72 -4.21
CA LEU A 253 1.55 -20.23 -4.68
C LEU A 253 1.46 -19.80 -6.14
N THR A 254 1.74 -18.52 -6.40
CA THR A 254 1.52 -17.85 -7.67
C THR A 254 2.82 -17.25 -8.19
N PRO A 255 3.20 -17.48 -9.47
CA PRO A 255 4.45 -16.95 -10.01
C PRO A 255 4.36 -15.44 -10.26
N ILE A 256 5.37 -14.70 -9.78
CA ILE A 256 5.55 -13.29 -10.13
C ILE A 256 6.07 -13.22 -11.57
N SER A 257 5.22 -12.81 -12.51
CA SER A 257 5.50 -12.82 -13.96
C SER A 257 5.51 -11.41 -14.55
N PRO A 258 6.26 -11.14 -15.64
CA PRO A 258 6.19 -9.85 -16.34
C PRO A 258 4.74 -9.49 -16.70
N GLY A 259 4.36 -8.22 -16.50
CA GLY A 259 2.99 -7.74 -16.68
C GLY A 259 2.09 -7.82 -15.45
N LEU A 260 2.48 -8.60 -14.42
CA LEU A 260 1.74 -8.65 -13.15
C LEU A 260 1.93 -7.34 -12.38
N ASN A 261 0.82 -6.73 -11.99
CA ASN A 261 0.82 -5.65 -11.02
C ASN A 261 -0.09 -6.00 -9.85
N ILE A 262 0.34 -5.71 -8.63
CA ILE A 262 -0.48 -5.88 -7.42
C ILE A 262 -0.42 -4.59 -6.63
N VAL A 263 -1.58 -4.07 -6.27
CA VAL A 263 -1.74 -2.84 -5.49
C VAL A 263 -2.37 -3.21 -4.16
N ASN A 264 -1.67 -2.90 -3.06
CA ASN A 264 -2.24 -3.08 -1.74
C ASN A 264 -3.48 -2.21 -1.53
N GLY A 265 -4.32 -2.60 -0.59
CA GLY A 265 -5.48 -1.83 -0.20
C GLY A 265 -6.17 -2.53 0.95
N GLY A 266 -7.48 -2.66 0.87
CA GLY A 266 -8.32 -3.27 1.88
C GLY A 266 -9.10 -2.22 2.71
N PRO A 267 -10.13 -2.65 3.46
CA PRO A 267 -10.61 -4.03 3.52
C PRO A 267 -11.32 -4.46 2.23
N ARG A 268 -11.51 -5.76 2.03
CA ARG A 268 -12.56 -6.25 1.13
C ARG A 268 -13.90 -5.67 1.54
N LEU A 269 -14.75 -5.36 0.55
CA LEU A 269 -16.07 -4.76 0.75
C LEU A 269 -17.18 -5.65 0.20
N LEU A 270 -16.95 -6.27 -0.96
CA LEU A 270 -17.86 -7.22 -1.59
C LEU A 270 -17.12 -8.49 -1.98
N GLU A 271 -17.83 -9.61 -1.87
CA GLU A 271 -17.40 -10.91 -2.36
C GLU A 271 -18.62 -11.65 -2.93
N ASN A 272 -18.54 -12.15 -4.16
CA ASN A 272 -19.63 -12.87 -4.83
C ASN A 272 -20.97 -12.09 -4.78
N GLY A 273 -20.91 -10.76 -4.93
CA GLY A 273 -22.05 -9.85 -4.88
C GLY A 273 -22.65 -9.61 -3.48
N GLN A 274 -22.08 -10.22 -2.43
CA GLN A 274 -22.49 -10.02 -1.04
C GLN A 274 -21.60 -9.00 -0.35
N LYS A 275 -22.15 -8.26 0.62
CA LYS A 275 -21.37 -7.34 1.45
C LYS A 275 -20.55 -8.14 2.47
N THR A 276 -19.26 -8.26 2.19
CA THR A 276 -18.29 -9.00 3.00
C THR A 276 -17.19 -8.03 3.39
N ILE A 277 -17.41 -7.28 4.48
CA ILE A 277 -16.45 -6.27 4.96
C ILE A 277 -15.47 -6.93 5.92
N LEU A 278 -14.30 -7.33 5.42
CA LEU A 278 -13.25 -8.04 6.17
C LEU A 278 -12.40 -7.12 7.05
N ALA A 279 -13.01 -6.11 7.66
CA ALA A 279 -12.28 -5.10 8.43
C ALA A 279 -11.57 -5.67 9.68
N GLU A 280 -12.07 -6.74 10.28
CA GLU A 280 -11.44 -7.35 11.46
C GLU A 280 -10.20 -8.16 11.08
N THR A 281 -10.35 -9.11 10.16
CA THR A 281 -9.28 -10.01 9.71
C THR A 281 -8.16 -9.28 8.98
N GLU A 282 -8.49 -8.23 8.22
CA GLU A 282 -7.50 -7.44 7.47
C GLU A 282 -6.86 -6.31 8.28
N GLY A 283 -7.19 -6.20 9.57
CA GLY A 283 -6.53 -5.25 10.47
C GLY A 283 -7.06 -3.82 10.41
N PHE A 284 -8.32 -3.60 10.03
CA PHE A 284 -8.97 -2.28 10.08
C PHE A 284 -9.87 -2.11 11.32
N SER A 285 -9.99 -3.13 12.17
CA SER A 285 -10.83 -3.12 13.38
C SER A 285 -10.10 -3.59 14.66
N TRP A 286 -8.79 -3.39 14.73
CA TRP A 286 -7.96 -3.76 15.89
C TRP A 286 -8.27 -2.96 17.17
N SER A 287 -8.98 -1.83 17.06
CA SER A 287 -9.60 -1.17 18.23
C SER A 287 -10.93 -0.51 17.87
N PRO A 288 -11.87 -0.38 18.83
CA PRO A 288 -13.16 0.29 18.58
C PRO A 288 -13.02 1.76 18.17
N GLU A 289 -12.07 2.49 18.76
CA GLU A 289 -11.82 3.89 18.40
C GLU A 289 -11.25 3.99 16.98
N PHE A 290 -10.30 3.13 16.63
CA PHE A 290 -9.77 3.09 15.28
C PHE A 290 -10.86 2.75 14.26
N TYR A 291 -11.60 1.65 14.45
CA TYR A 291 -12.67 1.26 13.53
C TYR A 291 -13.75 2.31 13.40
N TYR A 292 -14.13 2.97 14.49
CA TYR A 292 -15.09 4.06 14.43
C TYR A 292 -14.56 5.20 13.53
N ASN A 293 -13.33 5.67 13.76
CA ASN A 293 -12.79 6.80 13.00
C ASN A 293 -12.42 6.41 11.56
N PHE A 294 -11.93 5.20 11.31
CA PHE A 294 -11.44 4.81 9.99
C PHE A 294 -12.49 4.09 9.16
N GLY A 295 -13.33 3.24 9.73
CA GLY A 295 -14.29 2.42 8.99
C GLY A 295 -15.72 2.94 9.01
N LEU A 296 -16.20 3.43 10.17
CA LEU A 296 -17.58 3.90 10.34
C LEU A 296 -17.75 5.40 10.05
N TYR A 297 -16.74 6.21 10.33
CA TYR A 297 -16.78 7.63 10.04
C TYR A 297 -16.62 7.88 8.53
N ARG A 298 -17.37 8.85 8.02
CA ARG A 298 -17.35 9.17 6.60
C ARG A 298 -16.06 9.88 6.22
N HIS A 299 -15.42 9.36 5.18
CA HIS A 299 -14.21 9.92 4.61
C HIS A 299 -14.29 9.96 3.10
N PRO A 300 -13.48 10.81 2.45
CA PRO A 300 -13.15 10.59 1.05
C PRO A 300 -12.60 9.18 0.88
N ARG A 301 -12.99 8.48 -0.17
CA ARG A 301 -12.56 7.11 -0.46
C ARG A 301 -12.20 6.95 -1.92
N THR A 302 -11.20 6.11 -2.16
CA THR A 302 -10.94 5.53 -3.47
C THR A 302 -11.27 4.05 -3.36
N LEU A 303 -11.99 3.53 -4.34
CA LEU A 303 -12.58 2.21 -4.31
C LEU A 303 -12.33 1.51 -5.64
N ALA A 304 -12.09 0.20 -5.59
CA ALA A 304 -12.01 -0.66 -6.76
C ALA A 304 -13.15 -1.69 -6.71
N GLY A 305 -13.76 -1.96 -7.85
CA GLY A 305 -14.80 -2.98 -7.99
C GLY A 305 -14.75 -3.68 -9.33
N ILE A 306 -15.26 -4.90 -9.39
CA ILE A 306 -15.34 -5.70 -10.61
C ILE A 306 -16.77 -6.18 -10.75
N LYS A 307 -17.38 -5.94 -11.91
CA LYS A 307 -18.73 -6.40 -12.26
C LYS A 307 -18.71 -7.84 -12.75
N GLU A 308 -19.87 -8.49 -12.76
CA GLU A 308 -20.01 -9.87 -13.25
C GLU A 308 -19.57 -10.05 -14.72
N ASN A 309 -19.69 -9.01 -15.55
CA ASN A 309 -19.20 -9.01 -16.93
C ASN A 309 -17.70 -8.72 -17.06
N GLY A 310 -16.97 -8.58 -15.95
CA GLY A 310 -15.54 -8.27 -15.93
C GLY A 310 -15.21 -6.77 -16.03
N ASN A 311 -16.21 -5.88 -16.13
CA ASN A 311 -15.95 -4.44 -16.14
C ASN A 311 -15.32 -4.01 -14.81
N ILE A 312 -14.28 -3.19 -14.92
CA ILE A 312 -13.52 -2.69 -13.77
C ILE A 312 -14.05 -1.29 -13.42
N LEU A 313 -14.28 -1.06 -12.14
CA LEU A 313 -14.72 0.20 -11.58
C LEU A 313 -13.62 0.78 -10.71
N PHE A 314 -13.21 2.01 -11.00
CA PHE A 314 -12.52 2.87 -10.06
C PHE A 314 -13.44 4.00 -9.64
N VAL A 315 -13.68 4.15 -8.35
CA VAL A 315 -14.63 5.11 -7.80
C VAL A 315 -13.94 5.98 -6.77
N THR A 316 -13.99 7.29 -6.96
CA THR A 316 -13.59 8.26 -5.91
C THR A 316 -14.81 8.97 -5.37
N VAL A 317 -14.93 9.00 -4.05
CA VAL A 317 -15.94 9.77 -3.33
C VAL A 317 -15.25 10.92 -2.62
N ASP A 318 -15.63 12.16 -2.93
CA ASP A 318 -15.13 13.34 -2.21
C ASP A 318 -15.60 13.31 -0.76
N GLY A 319 -14.92 13.99 0.16
CA GLY A 319 -15.32 14.01 1.56
C GLY A 319 -14.68 15.11 2.38
N ARG A 320 -15.01 15.17 3.68
CA ARG A 320 -14.53 16.20 4.62
C ARG A 320 -14.88 17.64 4.20
N ASN A 321 -15.87 17.81 3.33
CA ASN A 321 -16.42 19.12 2.98
C ASN A 321 -17.95 19.10 3.14
N PRO A 322 -18.50 19.58 4.26
CA PRO A 322 -19.91 19.41 4.57
C PRO A 322 -20.84 20.22 3.64
N GLY A 323 -20.30 21.18 2.88
CA GLY A 323 -21.06 21.92 1.89
C GLY A 323 -21.12 21.26 0.50
N SER A 324 -20.28 20.24 0.23
CA SER A 324 -20.16 19.65 -1.11
C SER A 324 -20.15 18.12 -1.11
N SER A 325 -19.42 17.48 -0.22
CA SER A 325 -19.41 16.03 -0.07
C SER A 325 -18.97 15.61 1.33
N ILE A 326 -19.78 14.79 1.99
CA ILE A 326 -19.50 14.31 3.35
C ILE A 326 -18.61 13.06 3.38
N GLY A 327 -18.40 12.41 2.24
CA GLY A 327 -17.67 11.14 2.14
C GLY A 327 -18.55 9.93 2.44
N VAL A 328 -17.93 8.76 2.59
CA VAL A 328 -18.61 7.49 2.88
C VAL A 328 -17.82 6.66 3.90
N SER A 329 -18.56 5.88 4.69
CA SER A 329 -18.06 4.78 5.53
C SER A 329 -17.76 3.53 4.69
N PHE A 330 -17.15 2.49 5.26
CA PHE A 330 -16.99 1.20 4.57
C PHE A 330 -18.33 0.57 4.17
N HIS A 331 -19.34 0.65 5.03
CA HIS A 331 -20.67 0.10 4.76
C HIS A 331 -21.37 0.83 3.60
N GLU A 332 -21.25 2.16 3.56
CA GLU A 332 -21.77 2.97 2.45
C GLU A 332 -20.96 2.76 1.17
N SER A 333 -19.65 2.53 1.27
CA SER A 333 -18.78 2.21 0.12
C SER A 333 -19.17 0.87 -0.50
N ALA A 334 -19.38 -0.17 0.32
CA ALA A 334 -19.86 -1.48 -0.13
C ALA A 334 -21.25 -1.38 -0.78
N ALA A 335 -22.15 -0.58 -0.19
CA ALA A 335 -23.47 -0.32 -0.78
C ALA A 335 -23.37 0.39 -2.15
N LEU A 336 -22.55 1.44 -2.24
CA LEU A 336 -22.33 2.18 -3.48
C LEU A 336 -21.78 1.28 -4.60
N LEU A 337 -20.77 0.47 -4.31
CA LEU A 337 -20.19 -0.43 -5.31
C LEU A 337 -21.18 -1.52 -5.75
N GLN A 338 -21.97 -2.05 -4.82
CA GLN A 338 -23.03 -3.00 -5.13
C GLN A 338 -24.11 -2.36 -6.02
N ASP A 339 -24.54 -1.12 -5.72
CA ASP A 339 -25.51 -0.37 -6.52
C ASP A 339 -24.96 -0.02 -7.92
N LEU A 340 -23.64 0.15 -8.06
CA LEU A 340 -22.95 0.30 -9.35
C LEU A 340 -22.79 -1.04 -10.11
N GLY A 341 -23.15 -2.16 -9.49
CA GLY A 341 -23.15 -3.49 -10.10
C GLY A 341 -21.87 -4.31 -9.88
N ALA A 342 -21.00 -3.90 -8.95
CA ALA A 342 -19.83 -4.69 -8.60
C ALA A 342 -20.25 -5.98 -7.86
N VAL A 343 -19.58 -7.09 -8.18
CA VAL A 343 -19.68 -8.36 -7.45
C VAL A 343 -18.47 -8.62 -6.57
N GLU A 344 -17.31 -8.08 -6.96
CA GLU A 344 -16.10 -8.00 -6.13
C GLU A 344 -15.77 -6.54 -5.87
N ALA A 345 -15.32 -6.21 -4.66
CA ALA A 345 -14.94 -4.85 -4.34
C ALA A 345 -14.01 -4.75 -3.13
N MET A 346 -13.16 -3.73 -3.15
CA MET A 346 -12.27 -3.39 -2.05
C MET A 346 -12.09 -1.88 -1.91
N ASN A 347 -11.62 -1.47 -0.75
CA ASN A 347 -11.18 -0.10 -0.50
C ASN A 347 -9.69 0.07 -0.89
N LEU A 348 -9.33 1.24 -1.43
CA LEU A 348 -7.95 1.70 -1.65
C LEU A 348 -7.64 2.88 -0.70
N ASP A 349 -6.45 3.49 -0.79
CA ASP A 349 -6.14 4.60 0.12
C ASP A 349 -7.11 5.78 -0.06
N GLY A 350 -7.47 6.39 1.06
CA GLY A 350 -8.57 7.32 1.18
C GLY A 350 -8.16 8.70 1.71
N GLY A 351 -9.13 9.41 2.24
CA GLY A 351 -8.90 10.66 2.95
C GLY A 351 -8.29 11.74 2.07
N GLY A 352 -7.09 12.20 2.42
CA GLY A 352 -6.43 13.26 1.63
C GLY A 352 -5.82 12.73 0.32
N SER A 353 -5.65 11.41 0.20
CA SER A 353 -5.03 10.77 -0.97
C SER A 353 -6.03 10.56 -2.10
N THR A 354 -7.34 10.49 -1.79
CA THR A 354 -8.41 10.28 -2.77
C THR A 354 -8.37 11.30 -3.90
N THR A 355 -7.91 10.82 -5.06
CA THR A 355 -7.72 11.62 -6.26
C THR A 355 -8.02 10.79 -7.50
N MET A 356 -8.76 11.37 -8.45
CA MET A 356 -8.97 10.85 -9.79
C MET A 356 -8.56 11.91 -10.81
N VAL A 357 -7.80 11.49 -11.82
CA VAL A 357 -7.35 12.31 -12.94
C VAL A 357 -7.95 11.75 -14.23
N VAL A 358 -8.44 12.62 -15.11
CA VAL A 358 -8.86 12.26 -16.47
C VAL A 358 -8.22 13.25 -17.42
N GLY A 359 -7.43 12.75 -18.37
CA GLY A 359 -6.51 13.58 -19.15
C GLY A 359 -5.49 14.26 -18.23
N ASP A 360 -5.45 15.58 -18.23
CA ASP A 360 -4.57 16.42 -17.42
C ASP A 360 -5.27 17.08 -16.23
N GLU A 361 -6.55 16.75 -15.98
CA GLU A 361 -7.36 17.38 -14.93
C GLU A 361 -7.66 16.45 -13.76
N VAL A 362 -7.47 16.96 -12.54
CA VAL A 362 -8.06 16.35 -11.33
C VAL A 362 -9.56 16.60 -11.35
N VAL A 363 -10.36 15.54 -11.49
CA VAL A 363 -11.82 15.66 -11.71
C VAL A 363 -12.62 15.73 -10.41
N ASN A 364 -12.07 15.19 -9.33
CA ASN A 364 -12.68 15.19 -8.00
C ASN A 364 -12.16 16.37 -7.15
N THR A 365 -12.68 16.55 -5.94
CA THR A 365 -12.19 17.59 -5.01
C THR A 365 -11.38 16.95 -3.89
N PRO A 366 -10.04 16.98 -3.93
CA PRO A 366 -9.19 16.54 -2.84
C PRO A 366 -9.57 17.22 -1.52
N SER A 367 -9.50 16.48 -0.41
CA SER A 367 -9.98 16.99 0.89
C SER A 367 -9.00 17.94 1.60
N GLY A 368 -7.76 18.03 1.11
CA GLY A 368 -6.78 19.00 1.58
C GLY A 368 -6.96 20.37 0.94
N SER A 369 -6.13 21.35 1.32
CA SER A 369 -6.05 22.63 0.63
C SER A 369 -5.46 22.51 -0.78
N THR A 370 -4.70 21.45 -1.01
CA THR A 370 -4.12 21.05 -2.29
C THR A 370 -4.26 19.54 -2.45
N GLU A 371 -4.05 19.04 -3.67
CA GLU A 371 -3.81 17.63 -3.91
C GLU A 371 -2.65 17.13 -3.01
N ARG A 372 -2.82 15.96 -2.42
CA ARG A 372 -1.79 15.33 -1.59
C ARG A 372 -0.80 14.59 -2.49
N ALA A 373 0.48 14.71 -2.18
CA ALA A 373 1.48 13.83 -2.74
C ALA A 373 1.36 12.42 -2.12
N ILE A 374 1.27 11.40 -2.96
CA ILE A 374 1.05 9.99 -2.63
C ILE A 374 2.26 9.15 -3.06
N ALA A 375 2.27 7.86 -2.70
CA ALA A 375 3.34 6.93 -3.03
C ALA A 375 3.11 6.15 -4.33
N ASP A 376 1.86 5.85 -4.69
CA ASP A 376 1.54 5.05 -5.86
C ASP A 376 0.20 5.42 -6.51
N GLY A 377 0.03 5.01 -7.76
CA GLY A 377 -1.17 5.26 -8.55
C GLY A 377 -1.43 4.15 -9.55
N ILE A 378 -2.70 4.04 -9.94
CA ILE A 378 -3.16 3.13 -10.98
C ILE A 378 -3.43 3.96 -12.23
N PHE A 379 -2.73 3.64 -13.32
CA PHE A 379 -2.75 4.38 -14.57
C PHE A 379 -3.45 3.59 -15.66
N ILE A 380 -4.42 4.23 -16.31
CA ILE A 380 -5.10 3.71 -17.49
C ILE A 380 -4.34 4.26 -18.70
N LEU A 381 -3.63 3.38 -19.39
CA LEU A 381 -2.72 3.76 -20.46
C LEU A 381 -3.28 3.29 -21.80
N ASP A 382 -3.11 4.12 -22.84
CA ASP A 382 -3.34 3.66 -24.21
C ASP A 382 -2.29 2.60 -24.62
N ARG A 383 -2.48 1.99 -25.80
CA ARG A 383 -1.59 0.96 -26.36
C ARG A 383 -0.13 1.39 -26.50
#